data_AF-A0A8R7PLT8-F1
#
_entry.id   AF-A0A8R7PLT8-F1
#
_cell.length_a   1.000
_cell.length_b   1.000
_cell.length_c   1.000
_cell.angle_alpha   90.00
_cell.angle_beta   90.00
_cell.angle_gamma   90.00
#
_symmetry.space_group_name_H-M   'P 1'
#
loop_
_entity.id
_entity.type
_entity.pdbx_description
1 polymer ?
#
loop_
_entity_poly.entity_id
_entity_poly.type
_entity_poly.pdbx_seq_one_letter_code
_entity_poly.pdbx_strand_id
1 'polypeptide(L)'
;MGLFDGLFSGRRDDVTGSGDPDTAAPAMATDDAASASSSAQQCGGDISALSPTAASVVHRCAQIAGVPVEQLVRRLEPDEQPPLAYARSIVEYCSYVALRAETRRRHDHLGDREFHSLTYDMMLAWEAPDHDTDAELQKTAFAWGSDGDDDDDDGGSIFYSSPTKTAIQVDGRRTVGPEAFAKIAPACPAVAHPITVRNLFDALTNSTGGRLHFLIYHKYLKSLDDVLRSTKCISGGHKAPALDLCDGEVVLDIFGAATTQPVLQHIGTSTWPG
;
A
#
# COMPACT_ATOMS: atom_id res chain seq x y z
N MET A 1 5.48 22.25 4.90
CA MET A 1 5.40 21.30 6.04
C MET A 1 4.57 21.95 7.13
N GLY A 2 3.47 21.32 7.55
CA GLY A 2 2.62 21.77 8.66
C GLY A 2 1.16 21.92 8.29
N LEU A 3 0.38 20.84 8.37
CA LEU A 3 -1.09 20.93 8.40
C LEU A 3 -1.82 19.79 9.16
N PHE A 4 -1.15 18.99 9.99
CA PHE A 4 -1.82 17.85 10.64
C PHE A 4 -1.39 17.53 12.09
N ASP A 5 -0.90 18.50 12.87
CA ASP A 5 -0.48 18.26 14.27
C ASP A 5 -1.57 18.51 15.33
N GLY A 6 -2.85 18.63 14.94
CA GLY A 6 -3.91 19.01 15.86
C GLY A 6 -4.75 17.89 16.51
N LEU A 7 -4.60 16.62 16.15
CA LEU A 7 -5.69 15.64 16.38
C LEU A 7 -5.57 14.71 17.59
N PHE A 8 -4.56 14.87 18.45
CA PHE A 8 -4.45 14.03 19.65
C PHE A 8 -4.01 14.82 20.88
N SER A 9 -4.98 15.45 21.55
CA SER A 9 -4.87 15.81 22.98
C SER A 9 -6.12 15.35 23.70
N GLY A 10 -6.04 14.17 24.31
CA GLY A 10 -7.07 13.61 25.19
C GLY A 10 -7.05 14.30 26.54
N ARG A 11 -8.13 14.99 26.87
CA ARG A 11 -8.44 15.58 28.17
C ARG A 11 -8.89 14.47 29.13
N ARG A 12 -8.33 14.45 30.34
CA ARG A 12 -8.71 13.54 31.42
C ARG A 12 -10.02 14.01 32.06
N ASP A 13 -10.94 13.06 32.26
CA ASP A 13 -12.16 13.22 33.03
C ASP A 13 -11.87 13.25 34.53
N ASP A 14 -12.61 14.06 35.28
CA ASP A 14 -12.68 14.00 36.74
C ASP A 14 -14.14 13.89 37.15
N VAL A 15 -14.42 12.92 38.03
CA VAL A 15 -15.73 12.49 38.53
C VAL A 15 -15.83 12.86 40.00
N THR A 16 -16.90 13.57 40.39
CA THR A 16 -17.56 13.59 41.72
C THR A 16 -18.72 14.59 41.63
N GLY A 17 -19.95 14.43 42.12
CA GLY A 17 -20.66 13.39 42.86
C GLY A 17 -22.03 13.96 43.32
N SER A 18 -23.00 13.06 43.58
CA SER A 18 -24.11 13.11 44.57
C SER A 18 -25.15 14.26 44.56
N GLY A 19 -26.44 13.87 44.46
CA GLY A 19 -27.58 14.59 45.05
C GLY A 19 -28.95 14.35 44.37
N ASP A 20 -29.71 13.38 44.85
CA ASP A 20 -31.20 13.29 44.76
C ASP A 20 -31.78 13.66 46.15
N PRO A 21 -33.11 13.79 46.40
CA PRO A 21 -34.30 13.70 45.51
C PRO A 21 -35.28 14.89 45.72
N ASP A 22 -36.38 14.98 44.92
CA ASP A 22 -37.77 14.97 45.43
C ASP A 22 -38.87 15.43 44.44
N THR A 23 -39.92 14.60 44.37
CA THR A 23 -41.36 14.96 44.38
C THR A 23 -42.18 15.16 43.07
N ALA A 24 -43.17 14.25 42.95
CA ALA A 24 -44.54 14.37 42.42
C ALA A 24 -44.85 14.36 40.90
N ALA A 25 -45.53 13.28 40.49
CA ALA A 25 -46.53 13.19 39.40
C ALA A 25 -47.93 13.66 39.92
N PRO A 26 -49.07 13.67 39.16
CA PRO A 26 -49.35 13.03 37.85
C PRO A 26 -50.34 13.79 36.90
N ALA A 27 -50.78 13.07 35.84
CA ALA A 27 -51.99 13.24 34.99
C ALA A 27 -51.87 14.12 33.72
N MET A 28 -52.52 13.89 32.57
CA MET A 28 -53.21 12.78 31.87
C MET A 28 -53.69 13.36 30.50
N ALA A 29 -54.02 12.53 29.50
CA ALA A 29 -54.81 12.80 28.27
C ALA A 29 -54.05 13.28 26.99
N THR A 30 -53.82 12.42 25.98
CA THR A 30 -54.64 11.97 24.81
C THR A 30 -54.61 12.89 23.58
N ASP A 31 -54.09 12.34 22.46
CA ASP A 31 -54.72 12.18 21.14
C ASP A 31 -53.85 12.50 19.91
N ASP A 32 -53.83 11.49 19.02
CA ASP A 32 -53.74 11.48 17.55
C ASP A 32 -52.95 12.55 16.80
N ALA A 33 -51.97 12.10 15.98
CA ALA A 33 -52.09 12.17 14.52
C ALA A 33 -50.83 11.65 13.79
N ALA A 34 -51.09 10.84 12.78
CA ALA A 34 -50.45 10.83 11.46
C ALA A 34 -48.93 10.54 11.36
N SER A 35 -48.66 9.32 10.88
CA SER A 35 -47.80 9.06 9.71
C SER A 35 -46.77 10.12 9.33
N ALA A 36 -45.55 9.93 9.81
CA ALA A 36 -44.38 10.25 9.03
C ALA A 36 -43.42 9.08 9.17
N SER A 37 -43.46 8.19 8.17
CA SER A 37 -42.34 7.33 7.83
C SER A 37 -41.15 8.24 7.53
N SER A 38 -40.42 8.65 8.57
CA SER A 38 -39.09 9.18 8.40
C SER A 38 -38.24 7.98 8.01
N SER A 39 -38.06 7.82 6.71
CA SER A 39 -36.97 7.10 6.10
C SER A 39 -35.71 7.41 6.90
N ALA A 40 -35.36 6.49 7.80
CA ALA A 40 -34.02 6.34 8.30
C ALA A 40 -33.19 5.89 7.09
N GLN A 41 -32.88 6.85 6.23
CA GLN A 41 -31.87 6.71 5.22
C GLN A 41 -30.55 6.69 5.99
N GLN A 42 -30.25 5.51 6.53
CA GLN A 42 -28.92 5.14 6.93
C GLN A 42 -28.08 5.10 5.66
N CYS A 43 -27.57 6.25 5.24
CA CYS A 43 -26.35 6.30 4.43
C CYS A 43 -25.18 5.94 5.37
N GLY A 44 -25.05 4.65 5.67
CA GLY A 44 -23.81 4.08 6.16
C GLY A 44 -22.84 3.97 4.99
N GLY A 45 -21.54 4.19 5.21
CA GLY A 45 -20.54 4.00 4.17
C GLY A 45 -20.48 2.53 3.78
N ASP A 46 -21.10 2.17 2.66
CA ASP A 46 -21.34 0.78 2.31
C ASP A 46 -20.09 0.13 1.71
N ILE A 47 -19.23 -0.40 2.58
CA ILE A 47 -18.16 -1.35 2.25
C ILE A 47 -18.70 -2.54 1.43
N SER A 48 -20.01 -2.80 1.52
CA SER A 48 -20.75 -3.81 0.76
C SER A 48 -20.59 -3.71 -0.76
N ALA A 49 -20.21 -2.56 -1.31
CA ALA A 49 -19.95 -2.40 -2.74
C ALA A 49 -18.52 -2.80 -3.16
N LEU A 50 -17.61 -3.02 -2.19
CA LEU A 50 -16.22 -3.39 -2.45
C LEU A 50 -16.07 -4.89 -2.70
N SER A 51 -15.06 -5.26 -3.49
CA SER A 51 -14.66 -6.65 -3.65
C SER A 51 -14.25 -7.26 -2.30
N PRO A 52 -14.32 -8.59 -2.11
CA PRO A 52 -13.95 -9.22 -0.84
C PRO A 52 -12.48 -8.95 -0.45
N THR A 53 -11.60 -8.86 -1.44
CA THR A 53 -10.19 -8.49 -1.26
C THR A 53 -10.08 -7.05 -0.78
N ALA A 54 -10.76 -6.11 -1.43
CA ALA A 54 -10.74 -4.70 -1.05
C ALA A 54 -11.34 -4.45 0.34
N ALA A 55 -12.47 -5.07 0.66
CA ALA A 55 -13.07 -5.02 1.99
C ALA A 55 -12.10 -5.54 3.07
N SER A 56 -11.47 -6.70 2.84
CA SER A 56 -10.48 -7.28 3.76
C SER A 56 -9.29 -6.33 3.99
N VAL A 57 -8.76 -5.72 2.92
CA VAL A 57 -7.68 -4.73 3.01
C VAL A 57 -8.12 -3.52 3.82
N VAL A 58 -9.31 -2.97 3.57
CA VAL A 58 -9.84 -1.81 4.31
C VAL A 58 -9.98 -2.13 5.81
N HIS A 59 -10.50 -3.31 6.17
CA HIS A 59 -10.55 -3.76 7.56
C HIS A 59 -9.16 -3.85 8.20
N ARG A 60 -8.18 -4.43 7.48
CA ARG A 60 -6.79 -4.53 7.96
C ARG A 60 -6.15 -3.16 8.12
N CYS A 61 -6.39 -2.23 7.18
CA CYS A 61 -5.93 -0.85 7.27
C CYS A 61 -6.48 -0.13 8.51
N ALA A 62 -7.77 -0.29 8.80
CA ALA A 62 -8.42 0.29 9.97
C ALA A 62 -7.84 -0.27 11.27
N GLN A 63 -7.58 -1.59 11.33
CA GLN A 63 -6.90 -2.23 12.47
C GLN A 63 -5.50 -1.65 12.71
N ILE A 64 -4.69 -1.49 11.66
CA ILE A 64 -3.34 -0.90 11.76
C ILE A 64 -3.40 0.56 12.23
N ALA A 65 -4.36 1.32 11.70
CA ALA A 65 -4.58 2.71 12.07
C ALA A 65 -5.16 2.88 13.49
N GLY A 66 -5.75 1.83 14.07
CA GLY A 66 -6.39 1.87 15.39
C GLY A 66 -7.70 2.66 15.41
N VAL A 67 -8.42 2.70 14.29
CA VAL A 67 -9.71 3.38 14.15
C VAL A 67 -10.76 2.43 13.57
N PRO A 68 -12.05 2.56 13.91
CA PRO A 68 -13.10 1.77 13.27
C PRO A 68 -13.22 2.14 11.78
N VAL A 69 -13.58 1.16 10.94
CA VAL A 69 -13.62 1.33 9.48
C VAL A 69 -14.59 2.43 9.07
N GLU A 70 -15.73 2.52 9.74
CA GLU A 70 -16.76 3.51 9.44
C GLU A 70 -16.23 4.92 9.67
N GLN A 71 -15.38 5.12 10.69
CA GLN A 71 -14.73 6.42 10.91
C GLN A 71 -13.67 6.73 9.85
N LEU A 72 -12.99 5.70 9.34
CA LEU A 72 -12.00 5.86 8.27
C LEU A 72 -12.68 6.26 6.95
N VAL A 73 -13.77 5.58 6.58
CA VAL A 73 -14.55 5.84 5.35
C VAL A 73 -15.31 7.16 5.45
N ARG A 74 -15.90 7.51 6.61
CA ARG A 74 -16.61 8.79 6.79
C ARG A 74 -15.74 10.04 6.58
N ARG A 75 -14.42 9.92 6.69
CA ARG A 75 -13.49 11.03 6.43
C ARG A 75 -13.34 11.30 4.93
N LEU A 76 -13.71 10.35 4.09
CA LEU A 76 -13.84 10.53 2.66
C LEU A 76 -15.24 11.08 2.40
N GLU A 77 -15.32 12.35 2.00
CA GLU A 77 -16.60 12.91 1.55
C GLU A 77 -17.04 12.15 0.27
N PRO A 78 -18.30 11.71 0.17
CA PRO A 78 -18.82 11.13 -1.06
C PRO A 78 -18.90 12.25 -2.10
N ASP A 79 -17.83 12.40 -2.87
CA ASP A 79 -17.79 13.25 -4.04
C ASP A 79 -18.72 12.67 -5.12
N GLU A 80 -19.17 13.47 -6.09
CA GLU A 80 -20.01 13.05 -7.23
C GLU A 80 -19.21 12.19 -8.25
N GLN A 81 -18.31 11.35 -7.75
CA GLN A 81 -17.45 10.48 -8.53
C GLN A 81 -18.18 9.24 -9.02
N PRO A 82 -17.76 8.69 -10.18
CA PRO A 82 -18.22 7.37 -10.61
C PRO A 82 -17.96 6.31 -9.52
N PRO A 83 -18.84 5.29 -9.38
CA PRO A 83 -18.73 4.28 -8.33
C PRO A 83 -17.35 3.61 -8.21
N LEU A 84 -16.74 3.25 -9.35
CA LEU A 84 -15.39 2.68 -9.42
C LEU A 84 -14.32 3.64 -8.87
N ALA A 85 -14.41 4.93 -9.23
CA ALA A 85 -13.44 5.94 -8.77
C ALA A 85 -13.57 6.18 -7.26
N TYR A 86 -14.79 6.17 -6.74
CA TYR A 86 -15.04 6.23 -5.31
C TYR A 86 -14.48 5.01 -4.58
N ALA A 87 -14.71 3.79 -5.10
CA ALA A 87 -14.18 2.55 -4.53
C ALA A 87 -12.64 2.54 -4.49
N ARG A 88 -11.98 2.99 -5.57
CA ARG A 88 -10.51 3.19 -5.59
C ARG A 88 -10.04 4.21 -4.57
N SER A 89 -10.76 5.32 -4.44
CA SER A 89 -10.45 6.38 -3.48
C SER A 89 -10.52 5.89 -2.04
N ILE A 90 -11.49 5.02 -1.70
CA ILE A 90 -11.56 4.36 -0.38
C ILE A 90 -10.31 3.52 -0.14
N VAL A 91 -9.97 2.61 -1.06
CA VAL A 91 -8.80 1.72 -0.90
C VAL A 91 -7.51 2.53 -0.81
N GLU A 92 -7.35 3.54 -1.67
CA GLU A 92 -6.19 4.43 -1.66
C GLU A 92 -6.07 5.16 -0.32
N TYR A 93 -7.10 5.88 0.11
CA TYR A 93 -7.09 6.61 1.39
C TYR A 93 -6.77 5.70 2.59
N CYS A 94 -7.46 4.55 2.68
CA CYS A 94 -7.25 3.60 3.77
C CYS A 94 -5.81 3.06 3.78
N SER A 95 -5.27 2.75 2.60
CA SER A 95 -3.89 2.28 2.43
C SER A 95 -2.89 3.33 2.89
N TYR A 96 -3.06 4.60 2.49
CA TYR A 96 -2.18 5.69 2.91
C TYR A 96 -2.17 5.90 4.42
N VAL A 97 -3.34 5.87 5.05
CA VAL A 97 -3.45 6.03 6.51
C VAL A 97 -2.75 4.88 7.24
N ALA A 98 -2.97 3.64 6.80
CA ALA A 98 -2.35 2.45 7.39
C ALA A 98 -0.83 2.45 7.22
N LEU A 99 -0.33 2.69 6.00
CA LEU A 99 1.11 2.70 5.71
C LEU A 99 1.83 3.83 6.45
N ARG A 100 1.21 5.00 6.60
CA ARG A 100 1.76 6.08 7.42
C ARG A 100 1.84 5.72 8.91
N ALA A 101 0.82 5.02 9.43
CA ALA A 101 0.86 4.53 10.81
C ALA A 101 1.94 3.46 10.99
N GLU A 102 2.06 2.55 10.03
CA GLU A 102 3.01 1.45 10.05
C GLU A 102 4.47 1.92 9.98
N THR A 103 4.78 2.78 9.01
CA THR A 103 6.12 3.36 8.82
C THR A 103 6.58 4.24 9.99
N ARG A 104 5.64 4.82 10.75
CA ARG A 104 5.95 5.54 11.99
C ARG A 104 6.21 4.61 13.18
N ARG A 105 5.55 3.46 13.24
CA ARG A 105 5.68 2.49 14.34
C ARG A 105 6.90 1.59 14.18
N ARG A 106 7.21 1.17 12.95
CA ARG A 106 8.26 0.17 12.67
C ARG A 106 9.33 0.76 11.75
N HIS A 107 10.56 0.85 12.24
CA HIS A 107 11.69 1.39 11.48
C HIS A 107 12.27 0.39 10.45
N ASP A 108 12.06 -0.91 10.64
CA ASP A 108 12.59 -1.99 9.78
C ASP A 108 11.50 -2.70 8.97
N HIS A 109 10.42 -1.99 8.63
CA HIS A 109 9.26 -2.55 7.91
C HIS A 109 9.60 -3.07 6.50
N LEU A 110 10.70 -2.61 5.87
CA LEU A 110 11.14 -3.07 4.54
C LEU A 110 11.78 -4.46 4.55
N GLY A 111 12.17 -4.97 5.72
CA GLY A 111 12.62 -6.37 5.87
C GLY A 111 11.48 -7.33 6.22
N ASP A 112 10.30 -6.79 6.50
CA ASP A 112 9.17 -7.53 7.05
C ASP A 112 8.26 -8.12 5.97
N ARG A 113 8.08 -9.45 5.99
CA ARG A 113 7.29 -10.13 4.96
C ARG A 113 5.82 -9.73 5.03
N GLU A 114 5.29 -9.51 6.23
CA GLU A 114 3.92 -9.11 6.48
C GLU A 114 3.62 -7.72 5.90
N PHE A 115 4.61 -6.80 5.96
CA PHE A 115 4.54 -5.51 5.27
C PHE A 115 4.54 -5.69 3.75
N HIS A 116 5.37 -6.58 3.20
CA HIS A 116 5.43 -6.82 1.75
C HIS A 116 4.09 -7.37 1.23
N SER A 117 3.51 -8.31 1.95
CA SER A 117 2.19 -8.86 1.61
C SER A 117 1.10 -7.80 1.76
N LEU A 118 1.12 -7.00 2.83
CA LEU A 118 0.15 -5.93 3.04
C LEU A 118 0.15 -4.91 1.89
N THR A 119 1.30 -4.36 1.51
CA THR A 119 1.37 -3.37 0.43
C THR A 119 1.00 -3.97 -0.92
N TYR A 120 1.34 -5.24 -1.17
CA TYR A 120 0.93 -5.94 -2.37
C TYR A 120 -0.59 -6.18 -2.42
N ASP A 121 -1.20 -6.63 -1.31
CA ASP A 121 -2.65 -6.81 -1.19
C ASP A 121 -3.39 -5.49 -1.41
N MET A 122 -2.85 -4.36 -0.90
CA MET A 122 -3.39 -3.02 -1.16
C MET A 122 -3.38 -2.66 -2.64
N MET A 123 -2.31 -3.00 -3.37
CA MET A 123 -2.25 -2.79 -4.82
C MET A 123 -3.27 -3.65 -5.56
N LEU A 124 -3.43 -4.92 -5.15
CA LEU A 124 -4.43 -5.81 -5.75
C LEU A 124 -5.86 -5.34 -5.49
N ALA A 125 -6.15 -4.88 -4.27
CA ALA A 125 -7.42 -4.29 -3.92
C ALA A 125 -7.72 -3.01 -4.71
N TRP A 126 -6.71 -2.21 -5.04
CA TRP A 126 -6.90 -1.00 -5.84
C TRP A 126 -7.14 -1.33 -7.33
N GLU A 127 -6.50 -2.39 -7.84
CA GLU A 127 -6.70 -2.86 -9.21
C GLU A 127 -8.15 -3.37 -9.41
N ALA A 128 -8.68 -4.10 -8.41
CA ALA A 128 -10.02 -4.68 -8.39
C ALA A 128 -10.83 -4.24 -7.14
N PRO A 129 -11.28 -2.97 -7.09
CA PRO A 129 -11.90 -2.41 -5.91
C PRO A 129 -13.34 -2.88 -5.71
N ASP A 130 -14.05 -3.25 -6.79
CA ASP A 130 -15.43 -3.74 -6.80
C ASP A 130 -15.54 -5.14 -7.44
N HIS A 131 -16.73 -5.74 -7.32
CA HIS A 131 -16.99 -7.10 -7.82
C HIS A 131 -16.91 -7.21 -9.34
N ASP A 132 -17.38 -6.19 -10.07
CA ASP A 132 -17.44 -6.20 -11.53
C ASP A 132 -16.04 -6.17 -12.13
N THR A 133 -15.18 -5.29 -11.61
CA THR A 133 -13.76 -5.20 -12.02
C THR A 133 -13.01 -6.48 -11.68
N ASP A 134 -13.25 -7.06 -10.50
CA ASP A 134 -12.61 -8.33 -10.12
C ASP A 134 -13.00 -9.48 -11.06
N ALA A 135 -14.29 -9.57 -11.42
CA ALA A 135 -14.78 -10.57 -12.35
C ALA A 135 -14.18 -10.40 -13.77
N GLU A 136 -14.05 -9.17 -14.25
CA GLU A 136 -13.45 -8.86 -15.55
C GLU A 136 -11.95 -9.23 -15.60
N LEU A 137 -11.19 -8.90 -14.56
CA LEU A 137 -9.78 -9.27 -14.46
C LEU A 137 -9.60 -10.79 -14.36
N GLN A 138 -10.48 -11.49 -13.65
CA GLN A 138 -10.45 -12.95 -13.60
C GLN A 138 -10.74 -13.55 -14.98
N LYS A 139 -11.77 -13.04 -15.69
CA LYS A 139 -12.13 -13.51 -17.03
C LYS A 139 -10.99 -13.33 -18.03
N THR A 140 -10.36 -12.16 -18.05
CA THR A 140 -9.21 -11.88 -18.92
C THR A 140 -8.01 -12.76 -18.59
N ALA A 141 -7.74 -13.02 -17.31
CA ALA A 141 -6.71 -13.96 -16.88
C ALA A 141 -7.01 -15.44 -17.23
N PHE A 142 -8.28 -15.85 -17.37
CA PHE A 142 -8.63 -17.18 -17.90
C PHE A 142 -8.43 -17.25 -19.42
N ALA A 143 -8.75 -16.17 -20.15
CA ALA A 143 -8.58 -16.13 -21.61
C ALA A 143 -7.10 -16.26 -22.04
N TRP A 144 -6.17 -15.63 -21.32
CA TRP A 144 -4.72 -15.73 -21.59
C TRP A 144 -4.11 -17.13 -21.35
N GLY A 145 -4.85 -18.02 -20.68
CA GLY A 145 -4.45 -19.42 -20.49
C GLY A 145 -5.03 -20.38 -21.51
N SER A 146 -5.89 -19.91 -22.42
CA SER A 146 -6.69 -20.74 -23.32
C SER A 146 -6.57 -20.32 -24.79
N ASP A 147 -5.50 -19.61 -25.16
CA ASP A 147 -5.20 -19.34 -26.56
C ASP A 147 -4.91 -20.68 -27.25
N GLY A 148 -5.72 -20.98 -28.28
CA GLY A 148 -5.83 -22.28 -28.91
C GLY A 148 -4.53 -22.71 -29.59
N ASP A 149 -4.15 -23.95 -29.30
CA ASP A 149 -3.18 -24.72 -30.08
C ASP A 149 -4.00 -25.80 -30.81
N ASP A 150 -4.87 -25.36 -31.73
CA ASP A 150 -5.39 -26.17 -32.82
C ASP A 150 -4.50 -25.85 -34.04
N ASP A 151 -3.35 -26.52 -34.13
CA ASP A 151 -2.89 -27.28 -35.31
C ASP A 151 -1.37 -27.55 -35.25
N ASP A 152 -1.06 -28.84 -35.48
CA ASP A 152 0.20 -29.43 -35.96
C ASP A 152 1.36 -29.72 -34.96
N ASP A 153 1.33 -30.95 -34.45
CA ASP A 153 2.43 -31.94 -34.46
C ASP A 153 3.88 -31.41 -34.30
N ASP A 154 4.29 -31.05 -33.08
CA ASP A 154 5.65 -31.28 -32.59
C ASP A 154 5.67 -31.24 -31.06
N GLY A 155 6.55 -32.03 -30.44
CA GLY A 155 6.70 -32.14 -28.99
C GLY A 155 7.20 -30.85 -28.35
N GLY A 156 6.31 -29.88 -28.17
CA GLY A 156 6.52 -28.59 -27.51
C GLY A 156 7.00 -28.77 -26.08
N SER A 157 8.32 -28.83 -25.94
CA SER A 157 9.04 -29.07 -24.72
C SER A 157 8.65 -28.05 -23.63
N ILE A 158 8.01 -28.54 -22.57
CA ILE A 158 7.84 -27.89 -21.25
C ILE A 158 9.11 -27.14 -20.81
N PHE A 159 10.29 -27.59 -21.23
CA PHE A 159 11.59 -27.01 -20.89
C PHE A 159 11.87 -25.63 -21.51
N TYR A 160 11.04 -25.15 -22.45
CA TYR A 160 11.13 -23.78 -22.99
C TYR A 160 10.05 -22.83 -22.44
N SER A 161 9.22 -23.28 -21.50
CA SER A 161 8.34 -22.37 -20.78
C SER A 161 9.19 -21.48 -19.87
N SER A 162 9.14 -20.16 -20.11
CA SER A 162 9.74 -19.20 -19.19
C SER A 162 9.27 -19.49 -17.76
N PRO A 163 10.17 -19.57 -16.75
CA PRO A 163 9.79 -19.80 -15.36
C PRO A 163 8.73 -18.80 -14.85
N THR A 164 8.68 -17.62 -15.47
CA THR A 164 7.67 -16.60 -15.21
C THR A 164 6.28 -16.99 -15.72
N LYS A 165 6.19 -17.70 -16.86
CA LYS A 165 4.94 -18.21 -17.46
C LYS A 165 4.32 -19.32 -16.61
N THR A 166 5.13 -20.22 -16.07
CA THR A 166 4.66 -21.24 -15.13
C THR A 166 4.34 -20.63 -13.77
N ALA A 167 5.06 -19.61 -13.31
CA ALA A 167 4.70 -18.85 -12.10
C ALA A 167 3.33 -18.16 -12.23
N ILE A 168 2.98 -17.64 -13.41
CA ILE A 168 1.64 -17.09 -13.71
C ILE A 168 0.54 -18.17 -13.55
N GLN A 169 0.81 -19.42 -13.93
CA GLN A 169 -0.14 -20.54 -13.79
C GLN A 169 -0.21 -21.14 -12.38
N VAL A 170 0.92 -21.19 -11.66
CA VAL A 170 1.01 -21.79 -10.31
C VAL A 170 0.55 -20.83 -9.22
N ASP A 171 0.71 -19.51 -9.40
CA ASP A 171 0.34 -18.49 -8.40
C ASP A 171 -1.12 -18.02 -8.50
N GLY A 172 -1.99 -18.77 -9.19
CA GLY A 172 -3.44 -18.71 -8.96
C GLY A 172 -4.10 -17.32 -8.93
N ARG A 173 -3.59 -16.36 -9.72
CA ARG A 173 -4.18 -15.05 -10.04
C ARG A 173 -4.14 -14.02 -8.90
N ARG A 174 -3.25 -13.04 -9.06
CA ARG A 174 -3.58 -11.62 -9.26
C ARG A 174 -2.26 -10.85 -9.34
N THR A 175 -1.91 -10.35 -10.52
CA THR A 175 -0.72 -9.51 -10.72
C THR A 175 -1.10 -8.04 -10.60
N VAL A 176 -0.16 -7.22 -10.17
CA VAL A 176 -0.38 -5.77 -10.01
C VAL A 176 -0.09 -5.06 -11.33
N GLY A 177 -1.00 -4.16 -11.72
CA GLY A 177 -0.81 -3.27 -12.86
C GLY A 177 0.00 -2.02 -12.54
N PRO A 178 0.45 -1.28 -13.57
CA PRO A 178 1.24 -0.07 -13.40
C PRO A 178 0.51 1.02 -12.61
N GLU A 179 -0.82 1.12 -12.78
CA GLU A 179 -1.63 2.17 -12.13
C GLU A 179 -1.81 1.88 -10.63
N ALA A 180 -2.13 0.65 -10.21
CA ALA A 180 -2.17 0.29 -8.80
C ALA A 180 -0.83 0.50 -8.10
N PHE A 181 0.28 0.10 -8.74
CA PHE A 181 1.61 0.32 -8.19
C PHE A 181 1.90 1.82 -8.04
N ALA A 182 1.63 2.63 -9.07
CA ALA A 182 1.86 4.08 -9.06
C ALA A 182 1.04 4.81 -7.98
N LYS A 183 -0.11 4.28 -7.61
CA LYS A 183 -1.00 4.87 -6.61
C LYS A 183 -0.64 4.51 -5.18
N ILE A 184 -0.36 3.23 -4.92
CA ILE A 184 -0.14 2.72 -3.57
C ILE A 184 1.33 2.79 -3.15
N ALA A 185 2.28 2.44 -4.03
CA ALA A 185 3.70 2.35 -3.64
C ALA A 185 4.27 3.67 -3.09
N PRO A 186 3.94 4.86 -3.63
CA PRO A 186 4.42 6.14 -3.09
C PRO A 186 3.86 6.52 -1.72
N ALA A 187 2.85 5.80 -1.19
CA ALA A 187 2.39 5.98 0.18
C ALA A 187 3.50 5.71 1.20
N CYS A 188 4.49 4.89 0.83
CA CYS A 188 5.75 4.76 1.54
C CYS A 188 6.88 5.32 0.67
N PRO A 189 7.40 6.53 0.96
CA PRO A 189 8.47 7.14 0.16
C PRO A 189 9.76 6.32 0.08
N ALA A 190 9.99 5.42 1.06
CA ALA A 190 11.11 4.49 1.01
C ALA A 190 10.93 3.42 -0.08
N VAL A 191 9.68 3.03 -0.38
CA VAL A 191 9.34 2.04 -1.41
C VAL A 191 9.34 2.65 -2.81
N ALA A 192 8.74 3.83 -3.02
CA ALA A 192 8.75 4.45 -4.33
C ALA A 192 8.62 5.97 -4.24
N HIS A 193 9.30 6.67 -5.14
CA HIS A 193 9.13 8.11 -5.30
C HIS A 193 8.04 8.40 -6.35
N PRO A 194 7.07 9.30 -6.08
CA PRO A 194 5.93 9.51 -6.97
C PRO A 194 6.32 9.98 -8.38
N ILE A 195 7.46 10.64 -8.55
CA ILE A 195 7.96 11.10 -9.86
C ILE A 195 8.57 9.95 -10.68
N THR A 196 9.28 9.01 -10.04
CA THR A 196 10.03 7.95 -10.74
C THR A 196 9.34 6.59 -10.69
N VAL A 197 8.13 6.52 -10.10
CA VAL A 197 7.42 5.26 -9.82
C VAL A 197 7.16 4.43 -11.08
N ARG A 198 6.85 5.07 -12.21
CA ARG A 198 6.63 4.37 -13.49
C ARG A 198 7.93 3.74 -14.02
N ASN A 199 9.04 4.48 -14.00
CA ASN A 199 10.35 3.94 -14.39
C ASN A 199 10.77 2.75 -13.51
N LEU A 200 10.47 2.82 -12.20
CA LEU A 200 10.70 1.72 -11.28
C LEU A 200 9.83 0.50 -11.64
N PHE A 201 8.54 0.71 -11.93
CA PHE A 201 7.64 -0.36 -12.34
C PHE A 201 8.12 -1.06 -13.61
N ASP A 202 8.52 -0.30 -14.62
CA ASP A 202 9.05 -0.84 -15.88
C ASP A 202 10.31 -1.68 -15.60
N ALA A 203 11.25 -1.16 -14.81
CA ALA A 203 12.45 -1.89 -14.41
C ALA A 203 12.14 -3.22 -13.70
N LEU A 204 11.11 -3.25 -12.85
CA LEU A 204 10.67 -4.46 -12.14
C LEU A 204 9.93 -5.45 -13.05
N THR A 205 9.24 -4.96 -14.09
CA THR A 205 8.30 -5.76 -14.90
C THR A 205 8.75 -6.01 -16.34
N ASN A 206 9.97 -5.60 -16.70
CA ASN A 206 10.59 -5.85 -18.00
C ASN A 206 10.57 -7.34 -18.41
N SER A 207 10.62 -8.27 -17.44
CA SER A 207 10.62 -9.72 -17.69
C SER A 207 9.24 -10.39 -17.57
N THR A 208 8.20 -9.64 -17.22
CA THR A 208 6.85 -10.14 -16.90
C THR A 208 5.76 -9.54 -17.77
N GLY A 209 6.13 -8.82 -18.83
CA GLY A 209 5.16 -8.20 -19.74
C GLY A 209 4.33 -7.09 -19.09
N GLY A 210 4.95 -6.28 -18.22
CA GLY A 210 4.27 -5.13 -17.61
C GLY A 210 3.30 -5.49 -16.47
N ARG A 211 3.48 -6.66 -15.84
CA ARG A 211 2.69 -7.13 -14.70
C ARG A 211 3.59 -7.45 -13.51
N LEU A 212 3.29 -6.87 -12.36
CA LEU A 212 4.13 -7.04 -11.17
C LEU A 212 3.67 -8.25 -10.35
N HIS A 213 4.54 -9.23 -10.22
CA HIS A 213 4.35 -10.42 -9.40
C HIS A 213 4.83 -10.21 -7.96
N PHE A 214 4.18 -10.88 -7.01
CA PHE A 214 4.55 -10.79 -5.59
C PHE A 214 6.01 -11.18 -5.36
N LEU A 215 6.52 -12.22 -6.00
CA LEU A 215 7.92 -12.67 -5.84
C LEU A 215 8.93 -11.58 -6.22
N ILE A 216 8.65 -10.84 -7.29
CA ILE A 216 9.51 -9.74 -7.75
C ILE A 216 9.41 -8.57 -6.79
N TYR A 217 8.20 -8.23 -6.36
CA TYR A 217 7.98 -7.15 -5.40
C TYR A 217 8.62 -7.45 -4.04
N HIS A 218 8.46 -8.67 -3.52
CA HIS A 218 9.10 -9.15 -2.30
C HIS A 218 10.62 -9.11 -2.39
N LYS A 219 11.19 -9.59 -3.51
CA LYS A 219 12.63 -9.54 -3.77
C LYS A 219 13.13 -8.10 -3.84
N TYR A 220 12.38 -7.21 -4.49
CA TYR A 220 12.69 -5.80 -4.59
C TYR A 220 12.79 -5.14 -3.21
N LEU A 221 11.75 -5.28 -2.38
CA LEU A 221 11.74 -4.68 -1.03
C LEU A 221 12.84 -5.24 -0.13
N LYS A 222 13.10 -6.54 -0.20
CA LYS A 222 14.19 -7.17 0.56
C LYS A 222 15.56 -6.62 0.15
N SER A 223 15.83 -6.52 -1.15
CA SER A 223 17.08 -5.93 -1.64
C SER A 223 17.20 -4.45 -1.26
N LEU A 224 16.08 -3.71 -1.28
CA LEU A 224 16.04 -2.31 -0.87
C LEU A 224 16.38 -2.14 0.63
N ASP A 225 15.83 -2.99 1.50
CA ASP A 225 16.17 -3.03 2.92
C ASP A 225 17.66 -3.32 3.15
N ASP A 226 18.22 -4.31 2.44
CA ASP A 226 19.64 -4.65 2.51
C ASP A 226 20.55 -3.49 2.11
N VAL A 227 20.20 -2.77 1.03
CA VAL A 227 20.92 -1.56 0.59
C VAL A 227 20.81 -0.46 1.63
N LEU A 228 19.60 -0.15 2.12
CA LEU A 228 19.39 0.90 3.12
C LEU A 228 20.12 0.61 4.44
N ARG A 229 20.12 -0.66 4.88
CA ARG A 229 20.89 -1.08 6.05
C ARG A 229 22.40 -0.92 5.82
N SER A 230 22.88 -1.25 4.63
CA SER A 230 24.29 -1.10 4.26
C SER A 230 24.70 0.37 4.26
N THR A 231 23.93 1.26 3.63
CA THR A 231 24.18 2.71 3.62
C THR A 231 24.16 3.31 5.02
N LYS A 232 23.22 2.91 5.89
CA LYS A 232 23.20 3.34 7.31
C LYS A 232 24.47 2.93 8.05
N CYS A 233 24.97 1.70 7.84
CA CYS A 233 26.22 1.23 8.44
C CYS A 233 27.44 2.05 8.00
N ILE A 234 27.46 2.48 6.74
CA ILE A 234 28.54 3.30 6.17
C ILE A 234 28.49 4.71 6.79
N SER A 235 27.32 5.36 6.75
CA SER A 235 27.13 6.72 7.29
C SER A 235 27.35 6.79 8.81
N GLY A 236 27.09 5.71 9.56
CA GLY A 236 27.37 5.62 11.00
C GLY A 236 28.85 5.41 11.38
N GLY A 237 29.78 5.42 10.42
CA GLY A 237 31.22 5.32 10.68
C GLY A 237 31.76 3.91 10.97
N HIS A 238 30.91 2.87 10.96
CA HIS A 238 31.33 1.51 11.30
C HIS A 238 32.06 0.77 10.17
N LYS A 239 31.90 1.21 8.92
CA LYS A 239 32.51 0.58 7.71
C LYS A 239 33.11 1.57 6.71
N ALA A 240 33.04 2.87 6.97
CA ALA A 240 33.56 3.86 6.05
C ALA A 240 35.10 3.92 6.14
N PRO A 241 35.82 3.90 5.00
CA PRO A 241 37.26 4.19 4.99
C PRO A 241 37.49 5.61 5.53
N ALA A 242 38.66 5.84 6.13
CA ALA A 242 39.08 7.16 6.59
C ALA A 242 39.31 8.05 5.36
N LEU A 243 38.25 8.73 4.93
CA LEU A 243 38.26 9.71 3.85
C LEU A 243 38.02 11.09 4.47
N ASP A 244 38.82 12.07 4.08
CA ASP A 244 38.63 13.46 4.47
C ASP A 244 37.47 14.05 3.65
N LEU A 245 36.25 13.86 4.17
CA LEU A 245 35.02 14.40 3.59
C LEU A 245 34.80 15.84 4.07
N CYS A 246 34.39 16.72 3.17
CA CYS A 246 33.97 18.08 3.51
C CYS A 246 32.61 18.10 4.22
N ASP A 247 32.29 19.22 4.87
CA ASP A 247 30.98 19.41 5.51
C ASP A 247 29.83 19.22 4.49
N GLY A 248 28.98 18.23 4.75
CA GLY A 248 27.84 17.88 3.88
C GLY A 248 28.11 16.76 2.87
N GLU A 249 29.35 16.28 2.75
CA GLU A 249 29.66 15.10 1.94
C GLU A 249 29.37 13.80 2.72
N VAL A 250 28.79 12.81 2.03
CA VAL A 250 28.48 11.51 2.62
C VAL A 250 28.75 10.39 1.64
N VAL A 251 29.32 9.28 2.13
CA VAL A 251 29.51 8.07 1.33
C VAL A 251 28.17 7.37 1.18
N LEU A 252 27.71 7.23 -0.06
CA LEU A 252 26.43 6.58 -0.39
C LEU A 252 26.58 5.06 -0.52
N ASP A 253 27.68 4.61 -1.11
CA ASP A 253 27.98 3.20 -1.36
C ASP A 253 29.50 2.97 -1.46
N ILE A 254 29.94 1.74 -1.18
CA ILE A 254 31.34 1.29 -1.31
C ILE A 254 31.34 0.00 -2.11
N PHE A 255 31.80 0.08 -3.36
CA PHE A 255 31.90 -1.08 -4.25
C PHE A 255 33.37 -1.49 -4.45
N GLY A 256 33.68 -2.77 -4.25
CA GLY A 256 35.03 -3.32 -4.47
C GLY A 256 35.49 -4.27 -3.36
N ALA A 257 36.60 -4.99 -3.60
CA ALA A 257 37.24 -5.84 -2.61
C ALA A 257 38.26 -5.02 -1.78
N ALA A 258 38.45 -5.38 -0.51
CA ALA A 258 39.35 -4.69 0.43
C ALA A 258 40.84 -4.60 0.00
N THR A 259 41.20 -5.22 -1.13
CA THR A 259 42.57 -5.32 -1.66
C THR A 259 42.94 -4.21 -2.65
N THR A 260 42.01 -3.36 -3.07
CA THR A 260 42.28 -2.25 -4.01
C THR A 260 42.14 -0.90 -3.31
N GLN A 261 43.00 0.07 -3.66
CA GLN A 261 42.87 1.44 -3.13
C GLN A 261 41.50 2.03 -3.51
N PRO A 262 40.81 2.71 -2.59
CA PRO A 262 39.52 3.32 -2.88
C PRO A 262 39.71 4.51 -3.83
N VAL A 263 38.93 4.54 -4.92
CA VAL A 263 38.86 5.68 -5.84
C VAL A 263 37.58 6.46 -5.53
N LEU A 264 37.71 7.76 -5.26
CA LEU A 264 36.57 8.63 -5.00
C LEU A 264 35.85 8.94 -6.32
N GLN A 265 34.55 8.65 -6.35
CA GLN A 265 33.67 9.06 -7.43
C GLN A 265 32.66 10.08 -6.90
N HIS A 266 32.76 11.33 -7.34
CA HIS A 266 31.78 12.36 -7.01
C HIS A 266 30.58 12.25 -7.96
N ILE A 267 29.35 12.22 -7.41
CA ILE A 267 28.11 12.25 -8.18
C ILE A 267 27.66 13.72 -8.32
N GLY A 268 27.65 14.25 -9.54
CA GLY A 268 27.19 15.62 -9.83
C GLY A 268 28.31 16.62 -10.16
N THR A 269 29.57 16.27 -9.93
CA THR A 269 30.73 16.95 -10.53
C THR A 269 31.64 15.90 -11.15
N SER A 270 31.92 16.05 -12.44
CA SER A 270 32.79 15.15 -13.19
C SER A 270 34.25 15.40 -12.79
N THR A 271 34.74 14.73 -11.76
CA THR A 271 36.18 14.53 -11.59
C THR A 271 36.55 13.20 -12.24
N TRP A 272 37.01 13.31 -13.48
CA TRP A 272 37.71 12.23 -14.18
C TRP A 272 38.88 11.72 -13.33
N PRO A 273 39.18 10.41 -13.32
CA PRO A 273 40.39 9.93 -12.70
C PRO A 273 41.57 10.30 -13.60
N GLY A 274 42.54 11.02 -13.04
CA GLY A 274 43.94 10.91 -13.47
C GLY A 274 44.54 9.62 -12.94
#